data_AF-A0A1H7V556-F1
#
_entry.id   AF-A0A1H7V556-F1
#
_cell.length_a   1.000
_cell.length_b   1.000
_cell.length_c   1.000
_cell.angle_alpha   90.00
_cell.angle_beta   90.00
_cell.angle_gamma   90.00
#
_symmetry.space_group_name_H-M   'P 1'
#
loop_
_entity.id
_entity.type
_entity.pdbx_description
1 polymer ?
#
loop_
_entity_poly.entity_id
_entity_poly.type
_entity_poly.pdbx_seq_one_letter_code
_entity_poly.pdbx_strand_id
1 'polypeptide(L)'
;MSEVGAAAVLPKQPVTVSDERVGVNGAIAAALTQGVGSMPALYVTLVFCGGWMALATWGPLHGVDPYPFSFLLFLNNVVQLVLCAVILVGQRVLGVAADRRAVQTYENAEAIFAQVADLQAHLDRHDRVLGRGASLLDSTPHPWIRRHRVQAPPQAIDQVVGANGRIAAWLTQRLGSMGAFYIAAGTQVVWIGMAELGFQRFDPYPFAFMTFLSTFAQLVFMIVIMVGQKVLSLAGDRRSEQTFLDAEAILHECRRMKARLVAQDRVVESLSDYTSTQVTEHLAQALHQSRMQAAAAETGAGGRSALRPWHELPEESRETSRAHARRVGESLAAIGCLMFPTTGEDSPDAGMLVAFEEQEAQVLARLEHEQQPQGVPWDELSQRARAQAVDAVRYLPTVLADVGFQVLRTGGGDGVGELDFHADDWITLQRALIVSGVLVALAEGDVDADEIVAMVQLLREASVSHPRRLIRELAAASSFDTGLRPDARYADYEKPALETVHAASVVIARVAPAELAEFRAFLVRIAEVVAEANNEGGFFGLGARPRTPRESAAMEAVAAAARPDA
;
A
#
# COMPACT_ATOMS: atom_id res chain seq x y z
N MET A 1 -21.83 5.35 21.79
CA MET A 1 -22.48 5.21 20.48
C MET A 1 -21.57 5.87 19.46
N SER A 2 -20.48 5.18 19.13
CA SER A 2 -19.43 5.69 18.26
C SER A 2 -19.53 4.93 16.94
N GLU A 3 -19.79 5.65 15.85
CA GLU A 3 -19.61 5.16 14.49
C GLU A 3 -18.12 4.88 14.30
N VAL A 4 -17.75 3.60 14.33
CA VAL A 4 -16.38 3.12 14.14
C VAL A 4 -16.21 2.75 12.66
N GLY A 5 -15.21 3.38 12.03
CA GLY A 5 -14.43 2.87 10.90
C GLY A 5 -15.23 2.34 9.71
N ALA A 6 -15.62 3.22 8.79
CA ALA A 6 -15.92 2.79 7.44
C ALA A 6 -14.69 2.05 6.88
N ALA A 7 -14.85 0.76 6.59
CA ALA A 7 -13.88 -0.07 5.88
C ALA A 7 -13.24 0.73 4.74
N ALA A 8 -11.95 0.55 4.51
CA ALA A 8 -11.29 1.04 3.30
C ALA A 8 -12.02 0.45 2.09
N VAL A 9 -13.02 1.18 1.59
CA VAL A 9 -13.76 0.83 0.38
C VAL A 9 -12.70 0.85 -0.71
N LEU A 10 -12.31 -0.35 -1.17
CA LEU A 10 -11.52 -0.51 -2.38
C LEU A 10 -12.14 0.41 -3.45
N PRO A 11 -11.34 1.23 -4.16
CA PRO A 11 -11.90 2.14 -5.14
C PRO A 11 -12.75 1.31 -6.10
N LYS A 12 -14.06 1.61 -6.15
CA LYS A 12 -14.98 0.97 -7.11
C LYS A 12 -14.29 1.01 -8.46
N GLN A 13 -14.24 -0.13 -9.17
CA GLN A 13 -13.65 -0.18 -10.51
C GLN A 13 -14.20 0.99 -11.35
N PRO A 14 -13.35 1.68 -12.13
CA PRO A 14 -13.78 2.83 -12.90
C PRO A 14 -14.92 2.38 -13.81
N VAL A 15 -16.09 3.03 -13.74
CA VAL A 15 -17.23 2.67 -14.58
C VAL A 15 -16.81 2.80 -16.03
N THR A 16 -16.63 1.65 -16.70
CA THR A 16 -16.30 1.62 -18.11
C THR A 16 -17.57 1.71 -18.93
N VAL A 17 -17.47 2.18 -20.19
CA VAL A 17 -18.61 2.16 -21.13
C VAL A 17 -19.15 0.72 -21.32
N SER A 18 -18.30 -0.28 -21.07
CA SER A 18 -18.59 -1.71 -21.09
C SER A 18 -19.36 -2.25 -19.88
N ASP A 19 -19.32 -1.59 -18.72
CA ASP A 19 -20.01 -2.05 -17.50
C ASP A 19 -21.49 -1.67 -17.47
N GLU A 20 -21.89 -0.72 -18.31
CA GLU A 20 -23.31 -0.60 -18.61
C GLU A 20 -23.74 -1.86 -19.36
N ARG A 21 -24.79 -2.50 -18.85
CA ARG A 21 -25.75 -3.18 -19.72
C ARG A 21 -26.34 -2.12 -20.64
N VAL A 22 -25.53 -1.67 -21.58
CA VAL A 22 -25.99 -0.95 -22.75
C VAL A 22 -26.86 -1.98 -23.43
N GLY A 23 -28.17 -1.93 -23.18
CA GLY A 23 -29.11 -2.82 -23.86
C GLY A 23 -28.75 -2.83 -25.34
N VAL A 24 -28.74 -4.00 -25.98
CA VAL A 24 -28.20 -4.30 -27.34
C VAL A 24 -28.17 -3.08 -28.28
N ASN A 25 -29.26 -2.33 -28.31
CA ASN A 25 -29.43 -1.06 -28.98
C ASN A 25 -28.31 -0.01 -28.72
N GLY A 26 -28.02 0.39 -27.49
CA GLY A 26 -27.02 1.43 -27.24
C GLY A 26 -25.58 0.99 -27.62
N ALA A 27 -25.29 -0.32 -27.57
CA ALA A 27 -23.99 -0.85 -27.99
C ALA A 27 -23.86 -0.77 -29.51
N ILE A 28 -24.95 -1.05 -30.23
CA ILE A 28 -25.06 -0.82 -31.68
C ILE A 28 -24.85 0.66 -32.01
N ALA A 29 -25.48 1.59 -31.29
CA ALA A 29 -25.30 3.03 -31.52
C ALA A 29 -23.86 3.49 -31.25
N ALA A 30 -23.23 3.03 -30.16
CA ALA A 30 -21.85 3.35 -29.83
C ALA A 30 -20.87 2.80 -30.89
N ALA A 31 -21.04 1.54 -31.29
CA ALA A 31 -20.22 0.90 -32.31
C ALA A 31 -20.39 1.55 -33.70
N LEU A 32 -21.62 1.87 -34.09
CA LEU A 32 -21.89 2.61 -35.33
C LEU A 32 -21.26 4.01 -35.31
N THR A 33 -21.35 4.71 -34.18
CA THR A 33 -20.74 6.05 -34.04
C THR A 33 -19.22 5.98 -34.14
N GLN A 34 -18.58 4.99 -33.51
CA GLN A 34 -17.13 4.78 -33.61
C GLN A 34 -16.69 4.37 -35.02
N GLY A 35 -17.45 3.47 -35.66
CA GLY A 35 -17.15 3.00 -37.02
C GLY A 35 -17.29 4.11 -38.07
N VAL A 36 -18.38 4.87 -38.03
CA VAL A 36 -18.63 5.98 -38.97
C VAL A 36 -17.70 7.16 -38.71
N GLY A 37 -17.38 7.46 -37.46
CA GLY A 37 -16.48 8.55 -37.08
C GLY A 37 -14.99 8.30 -37.37
N SER A 38 -14.65 7.26 -38.14
CA SER A 38 -13.27 6.85 -38.41
C SER A 38 -12.74 7.37 -39.75
N MET A 39 -11.43 7.62 -39.82
CA MET A 39 -10.76 8.03 -41.07
C MET A 39 -10.94 6.99 -42.21
N PRO A 40 -10.89 5.66 -41.97
CA PRO A 40 -11.19 4.67 -42.99
C PRO A 40 -12.60 4.78 -43.57
N ALA A 41 -13.61 5.04 -42.75
CA ALA A 41 -14.99 5.21 -43.23
C ALA A 41 -15.14 6.40 -44.19
N LEU A 42 -14.41 7.49 -43.93
CA LEU A 42 -14.33 8.63 -44.84
C LEU A 42 -13.75 8.22 -46.20
N TYR A 43 -12.61 7.51 -46.21
CA TYR A 43 -11.99 7.07 -47.47
C TYR A 43 -12.89 6.11 -48.25
N VAL A 44 -13.54 5.15 -47.58
CA VAL A 44 -14.50 4.23 -48.21
C VAL A 44 -15.66 5.01 -48.84
N THR A 45 -16.20 5.99 -48.13
CA THR A 45 -17.31 6.82 -48.64
C THR A 45 -16.88 7.66 -49.85
N LEU A 46 -15.69 8.28 -49.80
CA LEU A 46 -15.16 9.07 -50.93
C LEU A 46 -14.90 8.19 -52.16
N VAL A 47 -14.33 7.00 -51.97
CA VAL A 47 -14.10 6.03 -53.06
C VAL A 47 -15.42 5.54 -53.64
N PHE A 48 -16.42 5.24 -52.79
CA PHE A 48 -17.74 4.83 -53.22
C PHE A 48 -18.45 5.93 -54.03
N CYS A 49 -18.55 7.15 -53.49
CA CYS A 49 -19.20 8.27 -54.17
C CYS A 49 -18.47 8.64 -55.48
N GLY A 50 -17.14 8.76 -55.43
CA GLY A 50 -16.34 9.09 -56.62
C GLY A 50 -16.39 8.00 -57.70
N GLY A 51 -16.35 6.73 -57.28
CA GLY A 51 -16.51 5.58 -58.17
C GLY A 51 -17.88 5.54 -58.82
N TRP A 52 -18.95 5.77 -58.04
CA TRP A 52 -20.32 5.85 -58.56
C TRP A 52 -20.48 6.99 -59.55
N MET A 53 -20.01 8.20 -59.22
CA MET A 53 -20.07 9.35 -60.13
C MET A 53 -19.34 9.08 -61.46
N ALA A 54 -18.15 8.46 -61.41
CA ALA A 54 -17.42 8.10 -62.62
C ALA A 54 -18.18 7.07 -63.48
N LEU A 55 -18.75 6.04 -62.84
CA LEU A 55 -19.46 4.96 -63.51
C LEU A 55 -20.83 5.40 -64.05
N ALA A 56 -21.48 6.37 -63.39
CA ALA A 56 -22.73 6.99 -63.82
C ALA A 56 -22.52 8.04 -64.93
N THR A 57 -21.34 8.68 -65.01
CA THR A 57 -21.05 9.68 -66.04
C THR A 57 -20.53 9.05 -67.34
N TRP A 58 -19.62 8.07 -67.25
CA TRP A 58 -18.94 7.49 -68.41
C TRP A 58 -19.11 5.97 -68.55
N GLY A 59 -19.72 5.32 -67.56
CA GLY A 59 -19.81 3.87 -67.48
C GLY A 59 -21.22 3.32 -67.75
N PRO A 60 -21.41 2.01 -67.51
CA PRO A 60 -22.68 1.31 -67.77
C PRO A 60 -23.85 1.80 -66.91
N LEU A 61 -23.59 2.56 -65.84
CA LEU A 61 -24.63 3.11 -64.96
C LEU A 61 -25.27 4.40 -65.49
N HIS A 62 -24.84 4.90 -66.67
CA HIS A 62 -25.38 6.13 -67.26
C HIS A 62 -26.90 6.09 -67.51
N GLY A 63 -27.45 4.92 -67.80
CA GLY A 63 -28.91 4.75 -67.99
C GLY A 63 -29.71 4.65 -66.68
N VAL A 64 -29.04 4.42 -65.54
CA VAL A 64 -29.69 4.20 -64.24
C VAL A 64 -29.71 5.48 -63.41
N ASP A 65 -28.60 6.23 -63.38
CA ASP A 65 -28.47 7.43 -62.54
C ASP A 65 -27.68 8.56 -63.26
N PRO A 66 -28.22 9.14 -64.34
CA PRO A 66 -27.55 10.22 -65.06
C PRO A 66 -27.43 11.49 -64.20
N TYR A 67 -26.44 12.35 -64.50
CA TYR A 67 -26.30 13.66 -63.88
C TYR A 67 -27.64 14.42 -63.97
N PRO A 68 -28.24 14.89 -62.85
CA PRO A 68 -27.62 15.31 -61.58
C PRO A 68 -27.49 14.25 -60.46
N PHE A 69 -27.52 12.95 -60.79
CA PHE A 69 -27.37 11.82 -59.85
C PHE A 69 -28.49 11.74 -58.80
N SER A 70 -29.72 11.53 -59.27
CA SER A 70 -30.90 11.49 -58.38
C SER A 70 -30.83 10.38 -57.34
N PHE A 71 -30.25 9.21 -57.69
CA PHE A 71 -30.07 8.11 -56.74
C PHE A 71 -29.01 8.45 -55.68
N LEU A 72 -27.86 9.01 -56.07
CA LEU A 72 -26.86 9.44 -55.09
C LEU A 72 -27.38 10.54 -54.16
N LEU A 73 -28.14 11.51 -54.69
CA LEU A 73 -28.74 12.58 -53.88
C LEU A 73 -29.73 12.01 -52.86
N PHE A 74 -30.58 11.08 -53.28
CA PHE A 74 -31.50 10.35 -52.42
C PHE A 74 -30.74 9.53 -51.35
N LEU A 75 -29.74 8.73 -51.76
CA LEU A 75 -28.96 7.89 -50.86
C LEU A 75 -28.20 8.75 -49.84
N ASN A 76 -27.58 9.84 -50.26
CA ASN A 76 -26.93 10.81 -49.38
C ASN A 76 -27.91 11.33 -48.34
N ASN A 77 -29.12 11.73 -48.76
CA ASN A 77 -30.11 12.27 -47.85
C ASN A 77 -30.61 11.24 -46.82
N VAL A 78 -30.86 10.00 -47.26
CA VAL A 78 -31.25 8.89 -46.38
C VAL A 78 -30.14 8.59 -45.37
N VAL A 79 -28.92 8.34 -45.85
CA VAL A 79 -27.77 8.01 -45.02
C VAL A 79 -27.47 9.14 -44.03
N GLN A 80 -27.47 10.39 -44.47
CA GLN A 80 -27.17 11.55 -43.61
C GLN A 80 -28.20 11.70 -42.48
N LEU A 81 -29.50 11.50 -42.73
CA LEU A 81 -30.51 11.55 -41.68
C LEU A 81 -30.30 10.44 -40.64
N VAL A 82 -30.04 9.21 -41.11
CA VAL A 82 -29.74 8.06 -40.27
C VAL A 82 -28.49 8.31 -39.43
N LEU A 83 -27.43 8.84 -40.04
CA LEU A 83 -26.19 9.20 -39.34
C LEU A 83 -26.40 10.28 -38.29
N CYS A 84 -27.17 11.34 -38.57
CA CYS A 84 -27.52 12.36 -37.59
C CYS A 84 -28.25 11.76 -36.38
N ALA A 85 -29.20 10.86 -36.61
CA ALA A 85 -29.90 10.16 -35.52
C ALA A 85 -28.97 9.26 -34.71
N VAL A 86 -28.09 8.50 -35.37
CA VAL A 86 -27.08 7.65 -34.71
C VAL A 86 -26.13 8.47 -33.86
N ILE A 87 -25.61 9.59 -34.38
CA ILE A 87 -24.71 10.49 -33.65
C ILE A 87 -25.41 11.03 -32.39
N LEU A 88 -26.66 11.45 -32.51
CA LEU A 88 -27.42 12.00 -31.39
C LEU A 88 -27.68 10.95 -30.29
N VAL A 89 -27.98 9.70 -30.68
CA VAL A 89 -28.09 8.58 -29.73
C VAL A 89 -26.74 8.29 -29.09
N GLY A 90 -25.66 8.25 -29.88
CA GLY A 90 -24.29 8.01 -29.40
C GLY A 90 -23.85 9.06 -28.38
N GLN A 91 -24.09 10.35 -28.66
CA GLN A 91 -23.79 11.45 -27.75
C GLN A 91 -24.54 11.33 -26.42
N ARG A 92 -25.80 10.90 -26.45
CA ARG A 92 -26.58 10.69 -25.22
C ARG A 92 -26.01 9.55 -24.38
N VAL A 93 -25.70 8.42 -25.00
CA VAL A 93 -25.11 7.26 -24.30
C VAL A 93 -23.76 7.65 -23.67
N LEU A 94 -22.89 8.30 -24.46
CA LEU A 94 -21.59 8.79 -23.98
C LEU A 94 -21.74 9.83 -22.86
N GLY A 95 -22.72 10.73 -22.96
CA GLY A 95 -23.01 11.75 -21.95
C GLY A 95 -23.43 11.16 -20.61
N VAL A 96 -24.34 10.18 -20.61
CA VAL A 96 -24.78 9.49 -19.38
C VAL A 96 -23.63 8.74 -18.72
N ALA A 97 -22.82 8.01 -19.51
CA ALA A 97 -21.64 7.33 -18.99
C ALA A 97 -20.60 8.33 -18.45
N ALA A 98 -20.45 9.50 -19.09
CA ALA A 98 -19.59 10.56 -18.61
C ALA A 98 -20.10 11.16 -17.29
N ASP A 99 -21.41 11.40 -17.14
CA ASP A 99 -21.99 11.96 -15.91
C ASP A 99 -21.85 10.98 -14.74
N ARG A 100 -22.06 9.67 -14.95
CA ARG A 100 -21.82 8.66 -13.90
C ARG A 100 -20.36 8.60 -13.46
N ARG A 101 -19.42 8.64 -14.40
CA ARG A 101 -17.99 8.72 -14.08
C ARG A 101 -17.67 9.98 -13.26
N ALA A 102 -18.30 11.11 -13.57
CA ALA A 102 -18.12 12.34 -12.80
C ALA A 102 -18.55 12.17 -11.33
N VAL A 103 -19.70 11.51 -11.10
CA VAL A 103 -20.17 11.17 -9.75
C VAL A 103 -19.20 10.24 -9.04
N GLN A 104 -18.70 9.21 -9.72
CA GLN A 104 -17.73 8.29 -9.13
C GLN A 104 -16.41 8.98 -8.78
N THR A 105 -15.90 9.86 -9.65
CA THR A 105 -14.69 10.65 -9.37
C THR A 105 -14.89 11.55 -8.15
N TYR A 106 -16.08 12.16 -8.02
CA TYR A 106 -16.45 12.94 -6.85
C TYR A 106 -16.48 12.10 -5.57
N GLU A 107 -17.18 10.95 -5.58
CA GLU A 107 -17.23 10.02 -4.44
C GLU A 107 -15.81 9.57 -4.01
N ASN A 108 -14.95 9.28 -4.99
CA ASN A 108 -13.56 8.89 -4.72
C ASN A 108 -12.75 10.03 -4.08
N ALA A 109 -12.92 11.27 -4.57
CA ALA A 109 -12.25 12.43 -3.98
C ALA A 109 -12.73 12.69 -2.54
N GLU A 110 -14.03 12.56 -2.27
CA GLU A 110 -14.59 12.66 -0.92
C GLU A 110 -14.03 11.59 0.02
N ALA A 111 -13.91 10.35 -0.45
CA ALA A 111 -13.28 9.26 0.30
C ALA A 111 -11.81 9.56 0.64
N ILE A 112 -11.05 10.10 -0.31
CA ILE A 112 -9.65 10.52 -0.06
C ILE A 112 -9.61 11.63 0.99
N PHE A 113 -10.46 12.65 0.87
CA PHE A 113 -10.50 13.73 1.86
C PHE A 113 -10.89 13.24 3.26
N ALA A 114 -11.80 12.26 3.36
CA ALA A 114 -12.16 11.64 4.64
C ALA A 114 -10.97 10.91 5.27
N GLN A 115 -10.21 10.14 4.49
CA GLN A 115 -9.00 9.46 4.96
C GLN A 115 -7.91 10.46 5.38
N VAL A 116 -7.69 11.52 4.60
CA VAL A 116 -6.74 12.59 4.96
C VAL A 116 -7.14 13.25 6.28
N ALA A 117 -8.42 13.52 6.49
CA ALA A 117 -8.91 14.10 7.73
C ALA A 117 -8.69 13.16 8.94
N ASP A 118 -8.92 11.86 8.78
CA ASP A 118 -8.68 10.87 9.84
C ASP A 118 -7.18 10.74 10.18
N LEU A 119 -6.31 10.67 9.17
CA LEU A 119 -4.85 10.68 9.35
C LEU A 119 -4.38 11.94 10.09
N GLN A 120 -4.92 13.10 9.73
CA GLN A 120 -4.60 14.34 10.44
C GLN A 120 -5.08 14.34 11.88
N ALA A 121 -6.28 13.85 12.15
CA ALA A 121 -6.79 13.71 13.51
C ALA A 121 -5.94 12.75 14.35
N HIS A 122 -5.41 11.69 13.72
CA HIS A 122 -4.47 10.77 14.35
C HIS A 122 -3.14 11.46 14.69
N LEU A 123 -2.56 12.20 13.75
CA LEU A 123 -1.34 12.99 13.99
C LEU A 123 -1.55 14.07 15.07
N ASP A 124 -2.71 14.73 15.09
CA ASP A 124 -3.06 15.72 16.12
C ASP A 124 -3.18 15.07 17.52
N ARG A 125 -3.49 13.77 17.60
CA ARG A 125 -3.45 13.03 18.88
C ARG A 125 -2.01 12.77 19.29
N HIS A 126 -1.13 12.35 18.38
CA HIS A 126 0.30 12.16 18.67
C HIS A 126 0.99 13.46 19.10
N ASP A 127 0.72 14.57 18.40
CA ASP A 127 1.24 15.89 18.75
C ASP A 127 0.83 16.32 20.16
N ARG A 128 -0.38 15.95 20.60
CA ARG A 128 -0.86 16.24 21.96
C ARG A 128 -0.15 15.41 23.03
N VAL A 129 0.18 14.15 22.74
CA VAL A 129 0.89 13.25 23.66
C VAL A 129 2.37 13.63 23.76
N LEU A 130 3.02 14.00 22.66
CA LEU A 130 4.42 14.43 22.62
C LEU A 130 4.67 15.79 23.29
N GLY A 131 3.61 16.52 23.66
CA GLY A 131 3.66 17.70 24.51
C GLY A 131 3.85 19.02 23.76
N ARG A 132 2.87 19.92 23.93
CA ARG A 132 2.74 21.39 23.73
C ARG A 132 3.66 22.21 22.80
N GLY A 133 4.84 21.76 22.37
CA GLY A 133 5.76 22.47 21.46
C GLY A 133 5.42 22.36 19.96
N ALA A 134 4.64 21.35 19.55
CA ALA A 134 4.22 21.17 18.15
C ALA A 134 2.98 22.01 17.74
N SER A 135 2.45 22.82 18.66
CA SER A 135 1.30 23.71 18.41
C SER A 135 1.60 24.89 17.46
N LEU A 136 2.79 24.95 16.85
CA LEU A 136 3.25 26.13 16.10
C LEU A 136 2.73 26.23 14.66
N LEU A 137 1.98 25.25 14.17
CA LEU A 137 1.36 25.33 12.84
C LEU A 137 -0.16 25.27 12.98
N ASP A 138 -0.73 26.35 13.50
CA ASP A 138 -2.16 26.63 13.36
C ASP A 138 -2.42 26.88 11.86
N SER A 139 -2.72 25.78 11.16
CA SER A 139 -2.82 25.76 9.71
C SER A 139 -4.20 25.23 9.36
N THR A 140 -5.04 26.15 8.91
CA THR A 140 -6.42 25.89 8.50
C THR A 140 -6.42 24.98 7.27
N PRO A 141 -7.33 23.98 7.17
CA PRO A 141 -7.44 23.12 6.00
C PRO A 141 -7.59 23.91 4.70
N HIS A 142 -7.14 23.33 3.58
CA HIS A 142 -7.25 23.98 2.28
C HIS A 142 -8.70 24.44 2.00
N PRO A 143 -8.95 25.69 1.57
CA PRO A 143 -10.30 26.25 1.43
C PRO A 143 -11.18 25.47 0.46
N TRP A 144 -10.57 24.78 -0.51
CA TRP A 144 -11.28 23.92 -1.45
C TRP A 144 -12.00 22.75 -0.78
N ILE A 145 -11.43 22.12 0.26
CA ILE A 145 -12.03 20.94 0.92
C ILE A 145 -13.43 21.27 1.46
N ARG A 146 -13.59 22.46 2.04
CA ARG A 146 -14.90 22.95 2.51
C ARG A 146 -15.85 23.29 1.36
N ARG A 147 -15.34 23.83 0.26
CA ARG A 147 -16.15 24.18 -0.93
C ARG A 147 -16.62 22.93 -1.67
N HIS A 148 -15.75 21.93 -1.82
CA HIS A 148 -16.03 20.67 -2.49
C HIS A 148 -17.18 19.91 -1.81
N ARG A 149 -17.24 19.90 -0.47
CA ARG A 149 -18.31 19.27 0.31
C ARG A 149 -19.71 19.88 0.09
N VAL A 150 -19.76 21.11 -0.43
CA VAL A 150 -21.02 21.84 -0.69
C VAL A 150 -21.38 21.82 -2.19
N GLN A 151 -20.41 21.60 -3.07
CA GLN A 151 -20.61 21.58 -4.52
C GLN A 151 -20.95 20.16 -4.99
N ALA A 152 -22.06 20.02 -5.70
CA ALA A 152 -22.43 18.76 -6.35
C ALA A 152 -21.48 18.44 -7.52
N PRO A 153 -21.33 17.16 -7.89
CA PRO A 153 -20.54 16.76 -9.05
C PRO A 153 -21.07 17.44 -10.32
N PRO A 154 -20.20 17.89 -11.25
CA PRO A 154 -20.62 18.68 -12.39
C PRO A 154 -21.16 17.75 -13.47
N GLN A 155 -22.49 17.75 -13.62
CA GLN A 155 -23.19 16.95 -14.62
C GLN A 155 -23.68 17.79 -15.79
N ALA A 156 -23.88 17.15 -16.95
CA ALA A 156 -24.40 17.83 -18.12
C ALA A 156 -25.80 18.42 -17.90
N ILE A 157 -26.62 17.78 -17.05
CA ILE A 157 -27.98 18.26 -16.72
C ILE A 157 -27.98 19.60 -15.98
N ASP A 158 -26.96 19.87 -15.18
CA ASP A 158 -26.85 21.09 -14.36
C ASP A 158 -26.42 22.29 -15.20
N GLN A 159 -25.79 22.02 -16.34
CA GLN A 159 -25.33 23.03 -17.29
C GLN A 159 -26.44 23.52 -18.23
N VAL A 160 -27.63 22.92 -18.14
CA VAL A 160 -28.81 23.32 -18.91
C VAL A 160 -29.44 24.57 -18.28
N VAL A 161 -28.84 25.73 -18.53
CA VAL A 161 -29.30 27.01 -17.96
C VAL A 161 -30.28 27.72 -18.90
N GLY A 162 -31.43 28.15 -18.35
CA GLY A 162 -32.44 28.96 -19.05
C GLY A 162 -33.50 28.16 -19.83
N ALA A 163 -34.53 28.86 -20.34
CA ALA A 163 -35.64 28.25 -21.07
C ALA A 163 -35.18 27.55 -22.37
N ASN A 164 -34.26 28.18 -23.10
CA ASN A 164 -33.72 27.64 -24.36
C ASN A 164 -32.89 26.38 -24.15
N GLY A 165 -32.11 26.31 -23.07
CA GLY A 165 -31.36 25.12 -22.70
C GLY A 165 -32.29 23.94 -22.42
N ARG A 166 -33.38 24.15 -21.68
CA ARG A 166 -34.35 23.09 -21.35
C ARG A 166 -35.05 22.54 -22.60
N ILE A 167 -35.40 23.41 -23.54
CA ILE A 167 -35.96 23.01 -24.83
C ILE A 167 -34.96 22.16 -25.60
N ALA A 168 -33.69 22.58 -25.66
CA ALA A 168 -32.64 21.82 -26.34
C ALA A 168 -32.42 20.44 -25.69
N ALA A 169 -32.33 20.38 -24.36
CA ALA A 169 -32.20 19.11 -23.62
C ALA A 169 -33.39 18.17 -23.86
N TRP A 170 -34.61 18.72 -23.87
CA TRP A 170 -35.82 17.95 -24.18
C TRP A 170 -35.82 17.43 -25.62
N LEU A 171 -35.44 18.27 -26.60
CA LEU A 171 -35.34 17.86 -28.00
C LEU A 171 -34.28 16.76 -28.17
N THR A 172 -33.10 16.94 -27.58
CA THR A 172 -32.00 15.96 -27.57
C THR A 172 -32.44 14.64 -26.95
N GLN A 173 -33.20 14.67 -25.85
CA GLN A 173 -33.67 13.45 -25.19
C GLN A 173 -34.72 12.70 -26.03
N ARG A 174 -35.63 13.43 -26.70
CA ARG A 174 -36.67 12.85 -27.55
C ARG A 174 -36.09 12.31 -28.86
N LEU A 175 -35.28 13.12 -29.54
CA LEU A 175 -34.69 12.79 -30.84
C LEU A 175 -33.51 11.82 -30.72
N GLY A 176 -32.76 11.85 -29.61
CA GLY A 176 -31.68 10.90 -29.29
C GLY A 176 -32.17 9.62 -28.63
N SER A 177 -33.45 9.29 -28.77
CA SER A 177 -34.01 8.02 -28.31
C SER A 177 -33.93 6.97 -29.42
N MET A 178 -33.77 5.71 -29.05
CA MET A 178 -33.74 4.62 -30.03
C MET A 178 -35.07 4.47 -30.78
N GLY A 179 -36.19 4.79 -30.14
CA GLY A 179 -37.48 4.87 -30.81
C GLY A 179 -37.48 5.90 -31.93
N ALA A 180 -36.91 7.09 -31.72
CA ALA A 180 -36.83 8.12 -32.75
C ALA A 180 -35.95 7.70 -33.94
N PHE A 181 -34.85 6.99 -33.69
CA PHE A 181 -34.03 6.39 -34.75
C PHE A 181 -34.84 5.39 -35.60
N TYR A 182 -35.50 4.43 -34.96
CA TYR A 182 -36.31 3.44 -35.68
C TYR A 182 -37.50 4.07 -36.41
N ILE A 183 -38.12 5.12 -35.84
CA ILE A 183 -39.20 5.86 -36.50
C ILE A 183 -38.65 6.59 -37.74
N ALA A 184 -37.50 7.25 -37.65
CA ALA A 184 -36.91 7.95 -38.79
C ALA A 184 -36.54 6.98 -39.92
N ALA A 185 -35.80 5.91 -39.60
CA ALA A 185 -35.41 4.89 -40.57
C ALA A 185 -36.63 4.14 -41.13
N GLY A 186 -37.57 3.76 -40.25
CA GLY A 186 -38.79 3.06 -40.63
C GLY A 186 -39.70 3.90 -41.52
N THR A 187 -39.84 5.19 -41.24
CA THR A 187 -40.63 6.10 -42.08
C THR A 187 -40.05 6.19 -43.49
N GLN A 188 -38.72 6.23 -43.64
CA GLN A 188 -38.07 6.23 -44.96
C GLN A 188 -38.35 4.92 -45.71
N VAL A 189 -38.17 3.77 -45.07
CA VAL A 189 -38.43 2.45 -45.69
C VAL A 189 -39.90 2.30 -46.08
N VAL A 190 -40.82 2.72 -45.21
CA VAL A 190 -42.27 2.68 -45.47
C VAL A 190 -42.65 3.61 -46.62
N TRP A 191 -42.05 4.80 -46.72
CA TRP A 191 -42.29 5.73 -47.82
C TRP A 191 -41.87 5.14 -49.16
N ILE A 192 -40.67 4.55 -49.21
CA ILE A 192 -40.14 3.88 -50.40
C ILE A 192 -41.05 2.71 -50.80
N GLY A 193 -41.41 1.85 -49.84
CA GLY A 193 -42.28 0.69 -50.10
C GLY A 193 -43.69 1.09 -50.57
N MET A 194 -44.27 2.14 -50.01
CA MET A 194 -45.61 2.61 -50.40
C MET A 194 -45.63 3.22 -51.81
N ALA A 195 -44.54 3.87 -52.22
CA ALA A 195 -44.41 4.41 -53.56
C ALA A 195 -44.15 3.31 -54.61
N GLU A 196 -43.30 2.32 -54.32
CA GLU A 196 -42.99 1.21 -55.23
C GLU A 196 -44.19 0.27 -55.44
N LEU A 197 -44.98 0.04 -54.37
CA LEU A 197 -46.21 -0.75 -54.44
C LEU A 197 -47.39 -0.01 -55.09
N GLY A 198 -47.19 1.24 -55.52
CA GLY A 198 -48.19 2.03 -56.25
C GLY A 198 -49.36 2.53 -55.41
N PHE A 199 -49.30 2.40 -54.08
CA PHE A 199 -50.34 2.91 -53.17
C PHE A 199 -50.35 4.44 -53.08
N GLN A 200 -49.20 5.09 -53.32
CA GLN A 200 -49.06 6.55 -53.26
C GLN A 200 -48.59 7.13 -54.60
N ARG A 201 -49.43 7.98 -55.22
CA ARG A 201 -49.10 8.76 -56.45
C ARG A 201 -48.53 10.16 -56.18
N PHE A 202 -48.51 10.59 -54.92
CA PHE A 202 -48.20 11.97 -54.53
C PHE A 202 -46.70 12.33 -54.63
N ASP A 203 -45.80 11.35 -54.44
CA ASP A 203 -44.35 11.58 -54.46
C ASP A 203 -43.64 10.44 -55.23
N PRO A 204 -43.63 10.50 -56.58
CA PRO A 204 -42.93 9.50 -57.41
C PRO A 204 -41.42 9.56 -57.23
N TYR A 205 -40.72 8.46 -57.52
CA TYR A 205 -39.25 8.44 -57.62
C TYR A 205 -38.80 9.58 -58.56
N PRO A 206 -37.91 10.49 -58.11
CA PRO A 206 -36.89 10.37 -57.06
C PRO A 206 -37.26 10.93 -55.66
N PHE A 207 -38.53 10.99 -55.29
CA PHE A 207 -39.00 11.37 -53.94
C PHE A 207 -38.61 12.78 -53.48
N ALA A 208 -38.99 13.78 -54.27
CA ALA A 208 -38.65 15.18 -54.00
C ALA A 208 -39.22 15.67 -52.65
N PHE A 209 -40.43 15.26 -52.29
CA PHE A 209 -41.06 15.67 -51.04
C PHE A 209 -40.43 15.00 -49.82
N MET A 210 -40.14 13.70 -49.91
CA MET A 210 -39.40 12.98 -48.86
C MET A 210 -38.01 13.61 -48.63
N THR A 211 -37.28 13.89 -49.71
CA THR A 211 -35.94 14.51 -49.66
C THR A 211 -35.99 15.89 -49.02
N PHE A 212 -37.00 16.71 -49.34
CA PHE A 212 -37.22 17.99 -48.68
C PHE A 212 -37.46 17.83 -47.17
N LEU A 213 -38.38 16.95 -46.76
CA LEU A 213 -38.73 16.74 -45.36
C LEU A 213 -37.52 16.23 -44.54
N SER A 214 -36.75 15.32 -45.12
CA SER A 214 -35.52 14.80 -44.52
C SER A 214 -34.43 15.86 -44.42
N THR A 215 -34.21 16.68 -45.45
CA THR A 215 -33.25 17.80 -45.38
C THR A 215 -33.66 18.82 -44.30
N PHE A 216 -34.96 19.09 -44.17
CA PHE A 216 -35.49 19.94 -43.10
C PHE A 216 -35.25 19.33 -41.71
N ALA A 217 -35.50 18.02 -41.56
CA ALA A 217 -35.20 17.31 -40.32
C ALA A 217 -33.70 17.35 -39.98
N GLN A 218 -32.81 17.16 -40.97
CA GLN A 218 -31.36 17.25 -40.80
C GLN A 218 -30.92 18.62 -40.26
N LEU A 219 -31.50 19.72 -40.76
CA LEU A 219 -31.21 21.06 -40.25
C LEU A 219 -31.54 21.15 -38.74
N VAL A 220 -32.69 20.61 -38.33
CA VAL A 220 -33.09 20.55 -36.92
C VAL A 220 -32.12 19.68 -36.12
N PHE A 221 -31.76 18.49 -36.62
CA PHE A 221 -30.78 17.61 -35.97
C PHE A 221 -29.43 18.30 -35.78
N MET A 222 -28.95 19.04 -36.78
CA MET A 222 -27.67 19.75 -36.69
C MET A 222 -27.66 20.81 -35.58
N ILE A 223 -28.74 21.59 -35.45
CA ILE A 223 -28.88 22.58 -34.37
C ILE A 223 -28.89 21.88 -33.00
N VAL A 224 -29.64 20.80 -32.88
CA VAL A 224 -29.76 20.03 -31.62
C VAL A 224 -28.42 19.41 -31.22
N ILE A 225 -27.70 18.81 -32.18
CA ILE A 225 -26.37 18.23 -31.96
C ILE A 225 -25.39 19.33 -31.51
N MET A 226 -25.38 20.49 -32.17
CA MET A 226 -24.49 21.60 -31.82
C MET A 226 -24.73 22.11 -30.39
N VAL A 227 -26.00 22.26 -29.99
CA VAL A 227 -26.34 22.66 -28.62
C VAL A 227 -25.98 21.56 -27.62
N GLY A 228 -26.25 20.30 -27.95
CA GLY A 228 -25.87 19.15 -27.13
C GLY A 228 -24.36 19.07 -26.87
N GLN A 229 -23.55 19.26 -27.92
CA GLN A 229 -22.09 19.30 -27.81
C GLN A 229 -21.61 20.45 -26.95
N LYS A 230 -22.19 21.65 -27.09
CA LYS A 230 -21.82 22.80 -26.26
C LYS A 230 -22.08 22.54 -24.77
N VAL A 231 -23.24 21.97 -24.44
CA VAL A 231 -23.57 21.62 -23.04
C VAL A 231 -22.61 20.56 -22.50
N LEU A 232 -22.32 19.53 -23.29
CA LEU A 232 -21.38 18.46 -22.89
C LEU A 232 -19.95 19.00 -22.71
N SER A 233 -19.50 19.94 -23.54
CA SER A 233 -18.21 20.61 -23.42
C SER A 233 -18.12 21.42 -22.13
N LEU A 234 -19.13 22.23 -21.81
CA LEU A 234 -19.17 23.00 -20.56
C LEU A 234 -19.17 22.11 -19.31
N ALA A 235 -19.85 20.96 -19.37
CA ALA A 235 -19.80 19.96 -18.30
C ALA A 235 -18.40 19.35 -18.17
N GLY A 236 -17.74 19.06 -19.30
CA GLY A 236 -16.36 18.57 -19.34
C GLY A 236 -15.35 19.57 -18.75
N ASP A 237 -15.46 20.84 -19.12
CA ASP A 237 -14.57 21.91 -18.63
C ASP A 237 -14.66 22.06 -17.11
N ARG A 238 -15.88 22.16 -16.56
CA ARG A 238 -16.08 22.26 -15.11
C ARG A 238 -15.59 21.03 -14.36
N ARG A 239 -15.77 19.84 -14.94
CA ARG A 239 -15.27 18.61 -14.35
C ARG A 239 -13.74 18.57 -14.31
N SER A 240 -13.10 19.12 -15.34
CA SER A 240 -11.64 19.23 -15.42
C SER A 240 -11.11 20.24 -14.39
N GLU A 241 -11.78 21.40 -14.25
CA GLU A 241 -11.48 22.39 -13.21
C GLU A 241 -11.62 21.80 -11.81
N GLN A 242 -12.72 21.09 -11.52
CA GLN A 242 -12.93 20.43 -10.24
C GLN A 242 -11.86 19.37 -9.95
N THR A 243 -11.54 18.51 -10.92
CA THR A 243 -10.49 17.49 -10.77
C THR A 243 -9.12 18.12 -10.49
N PHE A 244 -8.81 19.25 -11.12
CA PHE A 244 -7.59 20.00 -10.88
C PHE A 244 -7.53 20.54 -9.43
N LEU A 245 -8.62 21.16 -8.96
CA LEU A 245 -8.71 21.71 -7.61
C LEU A 245 -8.69 20.60 -6.54
N ASP A 246 -9.28 19.45 -6.81
CA ASP A 246 -9.22 18.27 -5.95
C ASP A 246 -7.76 17.80 -5.78
N ALA A 247 -7.03 17.66 -6.88
CA ALA A 247 -5.63 17.26 -6.86
C ALA A 247 -4.73 18.28 -6.15
N GLU A 248 -4.96 19.58 -6.36
CA GLU A 248 -4.24 20.65 -5.66
C GLU A 248 -4.45 20.58 -4.14
N ALA A 249 -5.70 20.39 -3.70
CA ALA A 249 -6.04 20.27 -2.29
C ALA A 249 -5.41 19.03 -1.64
N ILE A 250 -5.48 17.87 -2.30
CA ILE A 250 -4.84 16.64 -1.82
C ILE A 250 -3.32 16.85 -1.66
N LEU A 251 -2.67 17.44 -2.68
CA LEU A 251 -1.23 17.70 -2.63
C LEU A 251 -0.87 18.69 -1.52
N HIS A 252 -1.69 19.71 -1.28
CA HIS A 252 -1.51 20.65 -0.19
C HIS A 252 -1.56 19.94 1.18
N GLU A 253 -2.56 19.11 1.43
CA GLU A 253 -2.68 18.37 2.69
C GLU A 253 -1.56 17.33 2.87
N CYS A 254 -1.11 16.67 1.79
CA CYS A 254 0.05 15.77 1.85
C CYS A 254 1.33 16.51 2.24
N ARG A 255 1.57 17.72 1.69
CA ARG A 255 2.72 18.55 2.08
C ARG A 255 2.64 18.96 3.55
N ARG A 256 1.45 19.32 4.03
CA ARG A 256 1.21 19.66 5.43
C ARG A 256 1.49 18.49 6.36
N MET A 257 1.01 17.30 6.02
CA MET A 257 1.29 16.07 6.77
C MET A 257 2.78 15.75 6.83
N LYS A 258 3.49 15.85 5.68
CA LYS A 258 4.95 15.68 5.64
C LYS A 258 5.68 16.67 6.56
N ALA A 259 5.28 17.94 6.57
CA ALA A 259 5.89 18.94 7.42
C ALA A 259 5.72 18.63 8.92
N ARG A 260 4.56 18.10 9.32
CA ARG A 260 4.30 17.67 10.71
C ARG A 260 5.14 16.46 11.10
N LEU A 261 5.19 15.42 10.26
CA LEU A 261 6.01 14.22 10.50
C LEU A 261 7.49 14.58 10.68
N VAL A 262 8.04 15.42 9.80
CA VAL A 262 9.44 15.89 9.92
C VAL A 262 9.68 16.66 11.22
N ALA A 263 8.68 17.41 11.72
CA ALA A 263 8.80 18.09 13.01
C ALA A 263 8.75 17.10 14.19
N GLN A 264 7.88 16.08 14.13
CA GLN A 264 7.80 15.01 15.12
C GLN A 264 9.11 14.22 15.20
N ASP A 265 9.69 13.84 14.05
CA ASP A 265 10.94 13.08 13.99
C ASP A 265 12.07 13.79 14.76
N ARG A 266 12.18 15.13 14.62
CA ARG A 266 13.17 15.92 15.37
C ARG A 266 12.93 15.92 16.88
N VAL A 267 11.66 15.95 17.30
CA VAL A 267 11.32 15.89 18.73
C VAL A 267 11.67 14.51 19.28
N VAL A 268 11.32 13.44 18.56
CA VAL A 268 11.65 12.05 18.94
C VAL A 268 13.15 11.85 19.03
N GLU A 269 13.92 12.35 18.05
CA GLU A 269 15.38 12.34 18.08
C GLU A 269 15.92 13.04 19.34
N SER A 270 15.41 14.24 19.65
CA SER A 270 15.83 14.99 20.85
C SER A 270 15.48 14.28 22.17
N LEU A 271 14.32 13.62 22.23
CA LEU A 271 13.89 12.85 23.41
C LEU A 271 14.72 11.58 23.57
N SER A 272 15.06 10.92 22.47
CA SER A 272 15.96 9.76 22.45
C SER A 272 17.35 10.13 22.96
N ASP A 273 17.93 11.22 22.45
CA ASP A 273 19.24 11.73 22.89
C ASP A 273 19.23 12.13 24.38
N TYR A 274 18.17 12.82 24.82
CA TYR A 274 18.00 13.18 26.22
C TYR A 274 17.92 11.93 27.11
N THR A 275 17.09 10.96 26.73
CA THR A 275 16.91 9.73 27.51
C THR A 275 18.19 8.91 27.58
N SER A 276 18.91 8.74 26.46
CA SER A 276 20.20 8.05 26.43
C SER A 276 21.25 8.72 27.33
N THR A 277 21.31 10.05 27.30
CA THR A 277 22.22 10.82 28.16
C THR A 277 21.84 10.66 29.63
N GLN A 278 20.55 10.78 29.97
CA GLN A 278 20.06 10.60 31.34
C GLN A 278 20.30 9.18 31.86
N VAL A 279 20.02 8.16 31.05
CA VAL A 279 20.28 6.74 31.39
C VAL A 279 21.77 6.52 31.65
N THR A 280 22.64 7.04 30.77
CA THR A 280 24.09 6.91 30.93
C THR A 280 24.56 7.58 32.23
N GLU A 281 24.03 8.76 32.56
CA GLU A 281 24.36 9.50 33.78
C GLU A 281 23.91 8.74 35.04
N HIS A 282 22.66 8.27 35.09
CA HIS A 282 22.15 7.50 36.24
C HIS A 282 22.90 6.17 36.41
N LEU A 283 23.20 5.47 35.31
CA LEU A 283 23.99 4.24 35.35
C LEU A 283 25.41 4.49 35.86
N ALA A 284 26.07 5.57 35.41
CA ALA A 284 27.40 5.94 35.88
C ALA A 284 27.42 6.27 37.39
N GLN A 285 26.38 6.95 37.87
CA GLN A 285 26.19 7.24 39.29
C GLN A 285 26.02 5.98 40.14
N ALA A 286 25.17 5.05 39.69
CA ALA A 286 24.91 3.79 40.41
C ALA A 286 26.15 2.89 40.47
N LEU A 287 26.87 2.75 39.36
CA LEU A 287 28.13 1.99 39.32
C LEU A 287 29.20 2.62 40.23
N HIS A 288 29.30 3.95 40.26
CA HIS A 288 30.21 4.66 41.18
C HIS A 288 29.82 4.45 42.64
N GLN A 289 28.52 4.50 42.96
CA GLN A 289 28.02 4.26 44.31
C GLN A 289 28.28 2.83 44.78
N SER A 290 28.12 1.83 43.91
CA SER A 290 28.47 0.44 44.20
C SER A 290 29.97 0.28 44.51
N ARG A 291 30.86 0.91 43.72
CA ARG A 291 32.31 0.93 44.00
C ARG A 291 32.65 1.60 45.34
N MET A 292 31.97 2.69 45.67
CA MET A 292 32.13 3.36 46.98
C MET A 292 31.78 2.42 48.14
N GLN A 293 30.70 1.66 48.02
CA GLN A 293 30.26 0.70 49.03
C GLN A 293 31.25 -0.46 49.19
N ALA A 294 31.75 -1.01 48.08
CA ALA A 294 32.77 -2.05 48.09
C ALA A 294 34.08 -1.57 48.76
N ALA A 295 34.56 -0.37 48.42
CA ALA A 295 35.75 0.21 49.03
C ALA A 295 35.58 0.49 50.54
N ALA A 296 34.39 0.92 50.96
CA ALA A 296 34.08 1.15 52.38
C ALA A 296 34.08 -0.16 53.19
N ALA A 297 33.60 -1.26 52.61
CA ALA A 297 33.63 -2.58 53.24
C ALA A 297 35.07 -3.09 53.45
N GLU A 298 36.01 -2.75 52.55
CA GLU A 298 37.41 -3.16 52.64
C GLU A 298 38.24 -2.34 53.63
N THR A 299 37.96 -1.05 53.77
CA THR A 299 38.82 -0.16 54.58
C THR A 299 38.55 -0.28 56.09
N GLY A 300 37.46 -0.95 56.50
CA GLY A 300 37.03 -1.09 57.90
C GLY A 300 36.61 0.25 58.56
N ALA A 301 35.98 0.18 59.73
CA ALA A 301 35.32 1.31 60.41
C ALA A 301 36.23 2.49 60.86
N GLY A 302 37.49 2.57 60.40
CA GLY A 302 38.44 3.63 60.74
C GLY A 302 39.36 4.10 59.60
N GLY A 303 39.24 3.55 58.39
CA GLY A 303 40.05 3.97 57.24
C GLY A 303 39.34 4.99 56.35
N ARG A 304 40.03 6.06 55.96
CA ARG A 304 39.50 7.04 55.01
C ARG A 304 39.46 6.41 53.61
N SER A 305 38.25 6.15 53.09
CA SER A 305 38.06 5.80 51.68
C SER A 305 38.60 6.92 50.79
N ALA A 306 39.40 6.56 49.78
CA ALA A 306 39.98 7.51 48.84
C ALA A 306 38.95 8.03 47.80
N LEU A 307 37.80 7.36 47.68
CA LEU A 307 36.76 7.70 46.72
C LEU A 307 35.82 8.76 47.31
N ARG A 308 35.46 9.75 46.48
CA ARG A 308 34.58 10.86 46.86
C ARG A 308 33.14 10.63 46.36
N PRO A 309 32.13 11.24 47.00
CA PRO A 309 30.76 11.26 46.49
C PRO A 309 30.69 11.84 45.07
N TRP A 310 29.71 11.39 44.27
CA TRP A 310 29.59 11.77 42.85
C TRP A 310 29.64 13.28 42.59
N HIS A 311 28.99 14.07 43.45
CA HIS A 311 28.91 15.52 43.34
C HIS A 311 30.23 16.26 43.61
N GLU A 312 31.21 15.60 44.24
CA GLU A 312 32.53 16.17 44.56
C GLU A 312 33.63 15.67 43.61
N LEU A 313 33.29 14.83 42.63
CA LEU A 313 34.24 14.30 41.65
C LEU A 313 34.61 15.36 40.58
N PRO A 314 35.90 15.45 40.21
CA PRO A 314 36.33 16.19 39.03
C PRO A 314 35.60 15.72 37.76
N GLU A 315 35.39 16.63 36.80
CA GLU A 315 34.68 16.33 35.55
C GLU A 315 35.36 15.21 34.74
N GLU A 316 36.69 15.14 34.77
CA GLU A 316 37.47 14.10 34.09
C GLU A 316 37.16 12.68 34.63
N SER A 317 36.98 12.56 35.95
CA SER A 317 36.60 11.30 36.60
C SER A 317 35.13 10.94 36.35
N ARG A 318 34.24 11.94 36.27
CA ARG A 318 32.83 11.74 35.89
C ARG A 318 32.70 11.29 34.44
N GLU A 319 33.44 11.88 33.50
CA GLU A 319 33.47 11.42 32.11
C GLU A 319 34.02 9.99 31.99
N THR A 320 35.06 9.64 32.75
CA THR A 320 35.58 8.26 32.79
C THR A 320 34.52 7.27 33.27
N SER A 321 33.72 7.66 34.27
CA SER A 321 32.62 6.85 34.81
C SER A 321 31.45 6.74 33.81
N ARG A 322 31.10 7.83 33.12
CA ARG A 322 30.12 7.82 32.02
C ARG A 322 30.58 6.94 30.85
N ALA A 323 31.86 7.01 30.48
CA ALA A 323 32.43 6.17 29.45
C ALA A 323 32.39 4.68 29.85
N HIS A 324 32.64 4.36 31.12
CA HIS A 324 32.47 3.01 31.63
C HIS A 324 31.00 2.55 31.58
N ALA A 325 30.04 3.37 32.00
CA ALA A 325 28.61 3.06 31.92
C ALA A 325 28.15 2.72 30.48
N ARG A 326 28.64 3.43 29.46
CA ARG A 326 28.35 3.13 28.05
C ARG A 326 28.84 1.74 27.61
N ARG A 327 29.95 1.27 28.18
CA ARG A 327 30.59 -0.02 27.83
C ARG A 327 30.04 -1.21 28.59
N VAL A 328 29.23 -0.99 29.62
CA VAL A 328 28.61 -2.09 30.38
C VAL A 328 27.78 -2.99 29.45
N GLY A 329 27.03 -2.40 28.51
CA GLY A 329 26.29 -3.16 27.50
C GLY A 329 27.18 -4.03 26.61
N GLU A 330 28.30 -3.49 26.13
CA GLU A 330 29.28 -4.24 25.31
C GLU A 330 29.92 -5.39 26.10
N SER A 331 30.23 -5.16 27.38
CA SER A 331 30.86 -6.15 28.26
C SER A 331 29.90 -7.29 28.60
N LEU A 332 28.60 -6.98 28.80
CA LEU A 332 27.55 -7.98 28.95
C LEU A 332 27.34 -8.78 27.65
N ALA A 333 27.38 -8.11 26.49
CA ALA A 333 27.22 -8.79 25.21
C ALA A 333 28.34 -9.82 24.95
N ALA A 334 29.56 -9.54 25.42
CA ALA A 334 30.69 -10.48 25.32
C ALA A 334 30.47 -11.80 26.08
N ILE A 335 29.63 -11.80 27.11
CA ILE A 335 29.20 -13.01 27.85
C ILE A 335 27.79 -13.48 27.45
N GLY A 336 27.27 -13.03 26.31
CA GLY A 336 25.95 -13.42 25.82
C GLY A 336 24.78 -12.85 26.63
N CYS A 337 25.00 -11.74 27.36
CA CYS A 337 23.97 -11.05 28.12
C CYS A 337 23.61 -9.70 27.47
N LEU A 338 22.34 -9.29 27.55
CA LEU A 338 21.88 -7.97 27.08
C LEU A 338 21.28 -7.19 28.25
N MET A 339 21.51 -5.87 28.23
CA MET A 339 20.89 -4.93 29.16
C MET A 339 19.58 -4.42 28.55
N PHE A 340 18.46 -4.60 29.26
CA PHE A 340 17.12 -4.23 28.79
C PHE A 340 16.43 -3.31 29.80
N PRO A 341 15.80 -2.19 29.40
CA PRO A 341 15.08 -1.31 30.32
C PRO A 341 13.80 -2.00 30.83
N THR A 342 13.54 -1.98 32.14
CA THR A 342 12.32 -2.56 32.70
C THR A 342 11.13 -1.61 32.50
N THR A 343 10.21 -1.98 31.62
CA THR A 343 8.95 -1.25 31.40
C THR A 343 7.83 -1.87 32.21
N GLY A 344 7.61 -1.36 33.43
CA GLY A 344 6.41 -1.65 34.24
C GLY A 344 6.41 -2.98 35.00
N GLU A 345 5.68 -3.00 36.11
CA GLU A 345 5.62 -4.07 37.13
C GLU A 345 4.95 -5.39 36.66
N ASP A 346 4.59 -5.51 35.38
CA ASP A 346 3.72 -6.58 34.87
C ASP A 346 4.45 -7.76 34.18
N SER A 347 5.79 -7.80 34.17
CA SER A 347 6.52 -8.97 33.65
C SER A 347 6.71 -10.04 34.74
N PRO A 348 6.35 -11.32 34.50
CA PRO A 348 6.50 -12.40 35.49
C PRO A 348 7.96 -12.65 35.92
N ASP A 349 8.92 -12.14 35.16
CA ASP A 349 10.37 -12.24 35.44
C ASP A 349 10.98 -10.95 36.01
N ALA A 350 10.17 -9.91 36.33
CA ALA A 350 10.61 -8.56 36.74
C ALA A 350 11.38 -8.47 38.09
N GLY A 351 11.82 -9.58 38.66
CA GLY A 351 12.66 -9.63 39.86
C GLY A 351 13.68 -10.77 39.86
N MET A 352 13.79 -11.56 38.79
CA MET A 352 14.79 -12.62 38.71
C MET A 352 16.11 -12.03 38.20
N LEU A 353 16.99 -11.71 39.15
CA LEU A 353 18.36 -11.28 38.84
C LEU A 353 19.14 -12.46 38.24
N VAL A 354 19.76 -12.24 37.08
CA VAL A 354 20.65 -13.24 36.47
C VAL A 354 21.87 -13.42 37.36
N ALA A 355 22.13 -14.67 37.76
CA ALA A 355 23.35 -15.05 38.44
C ALA A 355 24.40 -15.45 37.40
N PHE A 356 25.52 -14.73 37.32
CA PHE A 356 26.63 -15.09 36.44
C PHE A 356 27.32 -16.37 36.93
N GLU A 357 27.63 -17.26 35.99
CA GLU A 357 28.46 -18.41 36.25
C GLU A 357 29.91 -17.98 36.55
N GLU A 358 30.66 -18.85 37.22
CA GLU A 358 32.05 -18.57 37.63
C GLU A 358 32.92 -18.13 36.43
N GLN A 359 32.73 -18.77 35.28
CA GLN A 359 33.48 -18.49 34.05
C GLN A 359 33.05 -17.16 33.41
N GLU A 360 31.75 -16.86 33.38
CA GLU A 360 31.21 -15.59 32.87
C GLU A 360 31.71 -14.40 33.71
N ALA A 361 31.66 -14.53 35.04
CA ALA A 361 32.14 -13.50 35.96
C ALA A 361 33.65 -13.27 35.84
N GLN A 362 34.44 -14.31 35.57
CA GLN A 362 35.89 -14.17 35.30
C GLN A 362 36.19 -13.45 33.99
N VAL A 363 35.46 -13.76 32.91
CA VAL A 363 35.62 -13.09 31.62
C VAL A 363 35.25 -11.61 31.74
N LEU A 364 34.11 -11.31 32.36
CA LEU A 364 33.63 -9.94 32.53
C LEU A 364 34.55 -9.13 33.46
N ALA A 365 35.05 -9.70 34.57
CA ALA A 365 36.01 -9.04 35.44
C ALA A 365 37.37 -8.76 34.75
N ARG A 366 37.83 -9.69 33.90
CA ARG A 366 39.03 -9.49 33.09
C ARG A 366 38.84 -8.36 32.08
N LEU A 367 37.73 -8.35 31.35
CA LEU A 367 37.40 -7.31 30.37
C LEU A 367 37.33 -5.93 31.02
N GLU A 368 36.66 -5.81 32.17
CA GLU A 368 36.61 -4.52 32.89
C GLU A 368 37.98 -4.05 33.37
N HIS A 369 38.84 -4.97 33.81
CA HIS A 369 40.17 -4.65 34.33
C HIS A 369 41.16 -4.25 33.23
N GLU A 370 41.19 -5.00 32.11
CA GLU A 370 42.05 -4.69 30.96
C GLU A 370 41.66 -3.37 30.28
N GLN A 371 40.41 -2.93 30.43
CA GLN A 371 39.94 -1.63 29.92
C GLN A 371 40.33 -0.43 30.82
N GLN A 372 40.97 -0.65 31.96
CA GLN A 372 41.46 0.45 32.81
C GLN A 372 42.80 0.98 32.28
N PRO A 373 42.89 2.27 31.93
CA PRO A 373 44.06 2.83 31.23
C PRO A 373 45.38 2.83 32.03
N GLN A 374 45.34 2.55 33.34
CA GLN A 374 46.51 2.50 34.22
C GLN A 374 46.59 1.20 35.04
N GLY A 375 45.93 0.13 34.58
CA GLY A 375 45.87 -1.16 35.27
C GLY A 375 47.13 -2.02 35.07
N VAL A 376 47.53 -2.75 36.11
CA VAL A 376 48.49 -3.86 36.01
C VAL A 376 47.85 -4.98 35.17
N PRO A 377 48.59 -5.70 34.28
CA PRO A 377 48.03 -6.82 33.53
C PRO A 377 47.30 -7.83 34.43
N TRP A 378 46.17 -8.38 33.96
CA TRP A 378 45.34 -9.31 34.75
C TRP A 378 46.16 -10.46 35.35
N ASP A 379 47.12 -10.98 34.57
CA ASP A 379 48.00 -12.10 34.92
C ASP A 379 49.03 -11.79 36.02
N GLU A 380 49.24 -10.52 36.35
CA GLU A 380 50.14 -10.06 37.42
C GLU A 380 49.40 -9.68 38.72
N LEU A 381 48.06 -9.64 38.70
CA LEU A 381 47.26 -9.38 39.90
C LEU A 381 47.38 -10.50 40.94
N SER A 382 47.37 -10.13 42.22
CA SER A 382 47.26 -11.09 43.32
C SER A 382 45.95 -11.87 43.25
N GLN A 383 45.95 -13.13 43.72
CA GLN A 383 44.76 -13.98 43.73
C GLN A 383 43.59 -13.36 44.51
N ARG A 384 43.89 -12.57 45.55
CA ARG A 384 42.89 -11.80 46.31
C ARG A 384 42.25 -10.68 45.48
N ALA A 385 43.06 -9.95 44.71
CA ALA A 385 42.57 -8.86 43.85
C ALA A 385 41.70 -9.39 42.69
N ARG A 386 42.06 -10.54 42.10
CA ARG A 386 41.22 -11.19 41.08
C ARG A 386 39.88 -11.65 41.65
N ALA A 387 39.90 -12.26 42.83
CA ALA A 387 38.67 -12.69 43.50
C ALA A 387 37.74 -11.49 43.81
N GLN A 388 38.30 -10.36 44.27
CA GLN A 388 37.54 -9.13 44.51
C GLN A 388 36.94 -8.56 43.22
N ALA A 389 37.67 -8.56 42.09
CA ALA A 389 37.16 -8.10 40.81
C ALA A 389 36.02 -8.99 40.29
N VAL A 390 36.13 -10.31 40.45
CA VAL A 390 35.07 -11.27 40.11
C VAL A 390 33.83 -11.06 40.98
N ASP A 391 34.01 -10.86 42.29
CA ASP A 391 32.90 -10.57 43.20
C ASP A 391 32.20 -9.25 42.87
N ALA A 392 32.95 -8.19 42.52
CA ALA A 392 32.38 -6.90 42.14
C ALA A 392 31.45 -7.02 40.93
N VAL A 393 31.83 -7.80 39.93
CA VAL A 393 31.04 -8.05 38.71
C VAL A 393 29.78 -8.87 38.99
N ARG A 394 29.77 -9.74 40.00
CA ARG A 394 28.56 -10.49 40.39
C ARG A 394 27.44 -9.60 40.94
N TYR A 395 27.78 -8.43 41.47
CA TYR A 395 26.78 -7.46 41.94
C TYR A 395 26.23 -6.57 40.81
N LEU A 396 26.81 -6.60 39.62
CA LEU A 396 26.41 -5.77 38.48
C LEU A 396 24.91 -5.91 38.11
N PRO A 397 24.30 -7.12 38.06
CA PRO A 397 22.87 -7.26 37.79
C PRO A 397 21.98 -6.57 38.82
N THR A 398 22.43 -6.52 40.09
CA THR A 398 21.70 -5.85 41.18
C THR A 398 21.76 -4.33 40.98
N VAL A 399 22.94 -3.80 40.66
CA VAL A 399 23.13 -2.37 40.39
C VAL A 399 22.32 -1.93 39.16
N LEU A 400 22.23 -2.76 38.13
CA LEU A 400 21.42 -2.49 36.95
C LEU A 400 19.93 -2.47 37.28
N ALA A 401 19.45 -3.40 38.10
CA ALA A 401 18.04 -3.45 38.52
C ALA A 401 17.63 -2.20 39.31
N ASP A 402 18.50 -1.67 40.17
CA ASP A 402 18.26 -0.43 40.92
C ASP A 402 18.08 0.80 40.01
N VAL A 403 18.65 0.76 38.80
CA VAL A 403 18.55 1.83 37.79
C VAL A 403 17.40 1.57 36.79
N GLY A 404 16.65 0.49 36.96
CA GLY A 404 15.55 0.10 36.07
C GLY A 404 16.01 -0.66 34.82
N PHE A 405 17.10 -1.42 34.92
CA PHE A 405 17.60 -2.29 33.86
C PHE A 405 17.66 -3.74 34.33
N GLN A 406 17.18 -4.65 33.49
CA GLN A 406 17.32 -6.08 33.67
C GLN A 406 18.43 -6.62 32.76
N VAL A 407 19.22 -7.56 33.27
CA VAL A 407 20.15 -8.35 32.45
C VAL A 407 19.40 -9.58 31.98
N LEU A 408 19.37 -9.81 30.67
CA LEU A 408 18.79 -11.01 30.07
C LEU A 408 19.93 -11.85 29.50
N ARG A 409 19.98 -13.15 29.84
CA ARG A 409 20.80 -14.09 29.07
C ARG A 409 20.16 -14.25 27.71
N THR A 410 20.89 -13.86 26.67
CA THR A 410 20.60 -14.41 25.35
C THR A 410 20.97 -15.89 25.45
N GLY A 411 20.07 -16.80 25.07
CA GLY A 411 20.39 -18.22 24.99
C GLY A 411 21.74 -18.37 24.28
N GLY A 412 22.69 -18.99 25.00
CA GLY A 412 24.12 -18.83 24.84
C GLY A 412 24.66 -19.06 23.43
N GLY A 413 25.91 -18.64 23.22
CA GLY A 413 26.68 -18.78 21.99
C GLY A 413 26.95 -20.21 21.50
N ASP A 414 26.15 -21.21 21.88
CA ASP A 414 26.19 -22.55 21.31
C ASP A 414 25.16 -22.64 20.17
N GLY A 415 25.51 -22.05 19.03
CA GLY A 415 24.71 -22.16 17.82
C GLY A 415 25.45 -21.63 16.60
N VAL A 416 25.25 -22.30 15.47
CA VAL A 416 25.79 -21.91 14.16
C VAL A 416 25.24 -20.53 13.77
N GLY A 417 26.10 -19.63 13.31
CA GLY A 417 25.75 -18.27 12.90
C GLY A 417 26.09 -17.99 11.43
N GLU A 418 25.88 -16.76 10.96
CA GLU A 418 26.10 -16.33 9.58
C GLU A 418 27.50 -16.69 9.06
N LEU A 419 28.52 -16.53 9.91
CA LEU A 419 29.92 -16.76 9.56
C LEU A 419 30.27 -18.22 9.28
N ASP A 420 29.42 -19.16 9.68
CA ASP A 420 29.62 -20.59 9.45
C ASP A 420 29.07 -21.06 8.09
N PHE A 421 28.36 -20.18 7.37
CA PHE A 421 27.80 -20.46 6.05
C PHE A 421 28.54 -19.70 4.94
N HIS A 422 28.50 -20.24 3.72
CA HIS A 422 28.86 -19.45 2.55
C HIS A 422 27.81 -18.36 2.29
N ALA A 423 28.23 -17.22 1.73
CA ALA A 423 27.34 -16.09 1.47
C ALA A 423 26.11 -16.48 0.60
N ASP A 424 26.31 -17.32 -0.42
CA ASP A 424 25.23 -17.80 -1.29
C ASP A 424 24.27 -18.76 -0.56
N ASP A 425 24.80 -19.59 0.34
CA ASP A 425 24.03 -20.48 1.20
C ASP A 425 23.16 -19.65 2.16
N TRP A 426 23.73 -18.61 2.77
CA TRP A 426 23.03 -17.72 3.70
C TRP A 426 21.84 -16.99 3.05
N ILE A 427 22.02 -16.47 1.84
CA ILE A 427 20.94 -15.85 1.06
C ILE A 427 19.82 -16.87 0.78
N THR A 428 20.18 -18.13 0.51
CA THR A 428 19.21 -19.20 0.29
C THR A 428 18.40 -19.51 1.57
N LEU A 429 19.06 -19.50 2.73
CA LEU A 429 18.39 -19.67 4.03
C LEU A 429 17.43 -18.51 4.34
N GLN A 430 17.82 -17.27 4.07
CA GLN A 430 16.95 -16.10 4.25
C GLN A 430 15.74 -16.15 3.32
N ARG A 431 15.96 -16.48 2.05
CA ARG A 431 14.87 -16.61 1.07
C ARG A 431 13.88 -17.69 1.49
N ALA A 432 14.35 -18.82 2.02
CA ALA A 432 13.50 -19.90 2.51
C ALA A 432 12.48 -19.43 3.58
N LEU A 433 12.88 -18.54 4.50
CA LEU A 433 11.98 -17.94 5.48
C LEU A 433 10.84 -17.18 4.81
N ILE A 434 11.16 -16.31 3.85
CA ILE A 434 10.18 -15.47 3.16
C ILE A 434 9.26 -16.32 2.27
N VAL A 435 9.80 -17.22 1.45
CA VAL A 435 8.99 -18.04 0.54
C VAL A 435 8.05 -18.98 1.30
N SER A 436 8.40 -19.39 2.52
CA SER A 436 7.56 -20.27 3.35
C SER A 436 6.23 -19.61 3.75
N GLY A 437 6.23 -18.32 4.06
CA GLY A 437 5.02 -17.56 4.37
C GLY A 437 4.31 -17.06 3.10
N VAL A 438 5.05 -16.54 2.15
CA VAL A 438 4.50 -15.99 0.90
C VAL A 438 3.79 -17.05 0.05
N LEU A 439 4.29 -18.30 0.04
CA LEU A 439 3.62 -19.40 -0.65
C LEU A 439 2.22 -19.66 -0.06
N VAL A 440 2.06 -19.59 1.26
CA VAL A 440 0.78 -19.78 1.93
C VAL A 440 -0.16 -18.61 1.64
N ALA A 441 0.32 -17.37 1.72
CA ALA A 441 -0.45 -16.19 1.39
C ALA A 441 -1.00 -16.24 -0.05
N LEU A 442 -0.17 -16.65 -1.02
CA LEU A 442 -0.58 -16.78 -2.42
C LEU A 442 -1.61 -17.89 -2.69
N ALA A 443 -1.86 -18.80 -1.75
CA ALA A 443 -2.73 -19.96 -1.96
C ALA A 443 -4.19 -19.57 -2.26
N GLU A 444 -4.62 -18.39 -1.82
CA GLU A 444 -5.96 -17.83 -2.10
C GLU A 444 -6.03 -17.01 -3.40
N GLY A 445 -4.87 -16.66 -3.97
CA GLY A 445 -4.73 -16.01 -5.28
C GLY A 445 -4.26 -14.57 -5.25
N ASP A 446 -4.20 -13.93 -4.08
CA ASP A 446 -3.54 -12.65 -3.85
C ASP A 446 -2.87 -12.68 -2.47
N VAL A 447 -1.87 -11.81 -2.25
CA VAL A 447 -1.15 -11.71 -0.97
C VAL A 447 -1.76 -10.58 -0.16
N ASP A 448 -2.38 -10.88 0.98
CA ASP A 448 -2.97 -9.85 1.82
C ASP A 448 -1.90 -9.11 2.63
N ALA A 449 -2.11 -7.81 2.86
CA ALA A 449 -1.17 -6.98 3.60
C ALA A 449 -1.03 -7.44 5.06
N ASP A 450 -2.11 -7.94 5.66
CA ASP A 450 -2.13 -8.41 7.05
C ASP A 450 -1.30 -9.69 7.23
N GLU A 451 -1.30 -10.58 6.23
CA GLU A 451 -0.48 -11.80 6.19
C GLU A 451 1.01 -11.49 6.13
N ILE A 452 1.39 -10.53 5.28
CA ILE A 452 2.78 -10.04 5.21
C ILE A 452 3.16 -9.40 6.55
N VAL A 453 2.30 -8.56 7.13
CA VAL A 453 2.58 -7.89 8.41
C VAL A 453 2.75 -8.91 9.54
N ALA A 454 1.92 -9.94 9.61
CA ALA A 454 2.05 -11.01 10.61
C ALA A 454 3.39 -11.77 10.47
N MET A 455 3.80 -12.10 9.24
CA MET A 455 5.11 -12.69 8.97
C MET A 455 6.27 -11.76 9.38
N VAL A 456 6.19 -10.47 9.03
CA VAL A 456 7.20 -9.46 9.43
C VAL A 456 7.33 -9.37 10.95
N GLN A 457 6.20 -9.37 11.66
CA GLN A 457 6.17 -9.31 13.13
C GLN A 457 6.82 -10.54 13.74
N LEU A 458 6.49 -11.74 13.26
CA LEU A 458 7.11 -12.98 13.73
C LEU A 458 8.63 -12.99 13.49
N LEU A 459 9.10 -12.57 12.31
CA LEU A 459 10.54 -12.50 12.02
C LEU A 459 11.24 -11.46 12.91
N ARG A 460 10.60 -10.31 13.16
CA ARG A 460 11.15 -9.28 14.06
C ARG A 460 11.17 -9.74 15.52
N GLU A 461 10.16 -10.47 15.97
CA GLU A 461 10.14 -11.05 17.32
C GLU A 461 11.22 -12.13 17.45
N ALA A 462 11.34 -13.00 16.44
CA ALA A 462 12.33 -14.06 16.41
C ALA A 462 13.77 -13.51 16.35
N SER A 463 14.02 -12.40 15.66
CA SER A 463 15.36 -11.80 15.61
C SER A 463 15.87 -11.33 16.97
N VAL A 464 14.95 -11.00 17.89
CA VAL A 464 15.28 -10.51 19.23
C VAL A 464 15.22 -11.62 20.28
N SER A 465 14.21 -12.49 20.23
CA SER A 465 13.85 -13.37 21.35
C SER A 465 14.05 -14.86 21.08
N HIS A 466 14.30 -15.28 19.83
CA HIS A 466 14.36 -16.71 19.52
C HIS A 466 15.53 -17.39 20.25
N PRO A 467 15.37 -18.59 20.84
CA PRO A 467 16.42 -19.24 21.64
C PRO A 467 17.67 -19.58 20.83
N ARG A 468 17.51 -19.97 19.55
CA ARG A 468 18.63 -20.29 18.64
C ARG A 468 19.22 -19.07 17.96
N ARG A 469 20.56 -18.97 18.02
CA ARG A 469 21.35 -17.93 17.35
C ARG A 469 21.15 -17.92 15.83
N LEU A 470 21.13 -19.09 15.19
CA LEU A 470 20.92 -19.23 13.74
C LEU A 470 19.66 -18.50 13.27
N ILE A 471 18.54 -18.77 13.96
CA ILE A 471 17.24 -18.18 13.61
C ILE A 471 17.20 -16.69 13.92
N ARG A 472 17.81 -16.24 15.03
CA ARG A 472 17.93 -14.81 15.35
C ARG A 472 18.65 -14.04 14.23
N GLU A 473 19.82 -14.54 13.81
CA GLU A 473 20.64 -13.88 12.79
C GLU A 473 19.97 -13.94 11.41
N LEU A 474 19.38 -15.08 11.02
CA LEU A 474 18.62 -15.20 9.77
C LEU A 474 17.44 -14.22 9.73
N ALA A 475 16.68 -14.11 10.82
CA ALA A 475 15.52 -13.21 10.90
C ALA A 475 15.92 -11.73 10.96
N ALA A 476 17.07 -11.39 11.58
CA ALA A 476 17.59 -10.03 11.64
C ALA A 476 18.06 -9.50 10.27
N ALA A 477 18.67 -10.36 9.45
CA ALA A 477 19.27 -10.01 8.17
C ALA A 477 18.36 -10.30 6.95
N SER A 478 17.12 -10.77 7.18
CA SER A 478 16.19 -11.14 6.12
C SER A 478 15.84 -9.93 5.23
N SER A 479 16.35 -9.93 4.00
CA SER A 479 15.86 -9.02 2.96
C SER A 479 14.49 -9.51 2.46
N PHE A 480 13.50 -8.62 2.39
CA PHE A 480 12.16 -8.90 1.85
C PHE A 480 12.19 -9.01 0.31
N ASP A 481 13.09 -9.82 -0.23
CA ASP A 481 13.08 -10.24 -1.62
C ASP A 481 12.17 -11.47 -1.75
N THR A 482 10.88 -11.21 -1.92
CA THR A 482 9.86 -12.26 -2.06
C THR A 482 9.98 -13.03 -3.37
N GLY A 483 10.76 -12.54 -4.34
CA GLY A 483 10.82 -13.10 -5.68
C GLY A 483 9.50 -13.00 -6.47
N LEU A 484 8.48 -12.31 -5.94
CA LEU A 484 7.20 -12.13 -6.62
C LEU A 484 7.35 -11.21 -7.83
N ARG A 485 6.79 -11.65 -8.95
CA ARG A 485 6.47 -10.77 -10.07
C ARG A 485 5.05 -10.22 -9.87
N PRO A 486 4.76 -8.98 -10.33
CA PRO A 486 3.42 -8.37 -10.18
C PRO A 486 2.25 -9.20 -10.70
N ASP A 487 2.51 -10.16 -11.62
CA ASP A 487 1.50 -11.03 -12.23
C ASP A 487 1.66 -12.52 -11.83
N ALA A 488 2.48 -12.83 -10.83
CA ALA A 488 2.80 -14.22 -10.45
C ALA A 488 1.58 -14.92 -9.83
N ARG A 489 1.18 -16.06 -10.41
CA ARG A 489 0.14 -16.93 -9.85
C ARG A 489 0.77 -17.99 -8.95
N TYR A 490 0.01 -18.50 -7.99
CA TYR A 490 0.43 -19.59 -7.10
C TYR A 490 1.15 -20.75 -7.84
N ALA A 491 0.58 -21.20 -8.97
CA ALA A 491 1.14 -22.29 -9.77
C ALA A 491 2.55 -22.01 -10.35
N ASP A 492 2.87 -20.75 -10.62
CA ASP A 492 4.18 -20.33 -11.15
C ASP A 492 5.21 -20.14 -10.02
N TYR A 493 4.74 -19.92 -8.79
CA TYR A 493 5.55 -19.61 -7.61
C TYR A 493 5.82 -20.83 -6.72
N GLU A 494 4.91 -21.80 -6.70
CA GLU A 494 4.96 -23.00 -5.85
C GLU A 494 6.26 -23.79 -6.04
N LYS A 495 6.59 -24.16 -7.28
CA LYS A 495 7.75 -25.02 -7.53
C LYS A 495 9.09 -24.34 -7.16
N PRO A 496 9.39 -23.10 -7.59
CA PRO A 496 10.61 -22.41 -7.16
C PRO A 496 10.70 -22.17 -5.64
N ALA A 497 9.57 -21.89 -4.98
CA ALA A 497 9.51 -21.69 -3.54
C ALA A 497 9.88 -22.98 -2.79
N LEU A 498 9.27 -24.11 -3.16
CA LEU A 498 9.56 -25.41 -2.54
C LEU A 498 10.99 -25.88 -2.81
N GLU A 499 11.53 -25.64 -4.01
CA GLU A 499 12.94 -25.91 -4.33
C GLU A 499 13.89 -25.09 -3.43
N THR A 500 13.54 -23.83 -3.14
CA THR A 500 14.33 -22.96 -2.24
C THR A 500 14.28 -23.46 -0.79
N VAL A 501 13.10 -23.82 -0.29
CA VAL A 501 12.92 -24.40 1.05
C VAL A 501 13.71 -25.70 1.21
N HIS A 502 13.68 -26.55 0.19
CA HIS A 502 14.43 -27.81 0.19
C HIS A 502 15.94 -27.55 0.15
N ALA A 503 16.42 -26.67 -0.73
CA ALA A 503 17.83 -26.30 -0.81
C ALA A 503 18.37 -25.76 0.53
N ALA A 504 17.61 -24.88 1.18
CA ALA A 504 17.94 -24.37 2.51
C ALA A 504 18.02 -25.47 3.58
N SER A 505 17.10 -26.43 3.54
CA SER A 505 17.09 -27.57 4.46
C SER A 505 18.29 -28.50 4.24
N VAL A 506 18.70 -28.70 2.98
CA VAL A 506 19.91 -29.46 2.62
C VAL A 506 21.18 -28.75 3.10
N VAL A 507 21.25 -27.41 2.97
CA VAL A 507 22.36 -26.59 3.48
C VAL A 507 22.50 -26.76 5.00
N ILE A 508 21.41 -26.64 5.75
CA ILE A 508 21.44 -26.81 7.22
C ILE A 508 21.74 -28.27 7.59
N ALA A 509 21.20 -29.26 6.88
CA ALA A 509 21.54 -30.66 7.13
C ALA A 509 23.04 -30.95 6.94
N ARG A 510 23.71 -30.25 6.01
CA ARG A 510 25.14 -30.38 5.73
C ARG A 510 26.01 -29.66 6.77
N VAL A 511 25.66 -28.41 7.12
CA VAL A 511 26.50 -27.52 7.94
C VAL A 511 26.17 -27.64 9.44
N ALA A 512 24.90 -27.78 9.77
CA ALA A 512 24.38 -27.70 11.13
C ALA A 512 23.23 -28.71 11.37
N PRO A 513 23.49 -30.03 11.34
CA PRO A 513 22.44 -31.05 11.42
C PRO A 513 21.64 -30.99 12.73
N ALA A 514 22.25 -30.52 13.82
CA ALA A 514 21.58 -30.34 15.11
C ALA A 514 20.52 -29.22 15.11
N GLU A 515 20.65 -28.22 14.21
CA GLU A 515 19.73 -27.09 14.08
C GLU A 515 18.58 -27.36 13.09
N LEU A 516 18.69 -28.43 12.30
CA LEU A 516 17.73 -28.76 11.25
C LEU A 516 16.31 -28.92 11.78
N ALA A 517 16.15 -29.59 12.92
CA ALA A 517 14.81 -29.82 13.49
C ALA A 517 14.10 -28.50 13.83
N GLU A 518 14.83 -27.56 14.44
CA GLU A 518 14.27 -26.27 14.86
C GLU A 518 14.09 -25.29 13.70
N PHE A 519 15.01 -25.26 12.74
CA PHE A 519 14.84 -24.48 11.51
C PHE A 519 13.57 -24.89 10.75
N ARG A 520 13.33 -26.20 10.64
CA ARG A 520 12.13 -26.72 9.97
C ARG A 520 10.85 -26.39 10.75
N ALA A 521 10.89 -26.49 12.07
CA ALA A 521 9.78 -26.07 12.92
C ALA A 521 9.48 -24.57 12.74
N PHE A 522 10.52 -23.74 12.60
CA PHE A 522 10.37 -22.31 12.38
C PHE A 522 9.77 -21.96 11.01
N LEU A 523 10.16 -22.65 9.92
CA LEU A 523 9.51 -22.49 8.61
C LEU A 523 8.03 -22.86 8.64
N VAL A 524 7.67 -23.93 9.35
CA VAL A 524 6.27 -24.31 9.56
C VAL A 524 5.54 -23.27 10.39
N ARG A 525 6.18 -22.70 11.42
CA ARG A 525 5.59 -21.64 12.24
C ARG A 525 5.31 -20.36 11.44
N ILE A 526 6.19 -19.98 10.52
CA ILE A 526 5.95 -18.86 9.61
C ILE A 526 4.71 -19.11 8.74
N ALA A 527 4.62 -20.30 8.15
CA ALA A 527 3.48 -20.73 7.35
C ALA A 527 2.17 -20.75 8.16
N GLU A 528 2.21 -21.19 9.42
CA GLU A 528 1.08 -21.17 10.36
C GLU A 528 0.61 -19.76 10.67
N VAL A 529 1.53 -18.86 11.05
CA VAL A 529 1.19 -17.47 11.43
C VAL A 529 0.58 -16.71 10.25
N VAL A 530 1.07 -16.94 9.04
CA VAL A 530 0.48 -16.36 7.82
C VAL A 530 -0.95 -16.86 7.62
N ALA A 531 -1.20 -18.17 7.72
CA ALA A 531 -2.55 -18.73 7.61
C ALA A 531 -3.48 -18.30 8.77
N GLU A 532 -2.93 -17.97 9.95
CA GLU A 532 -3.67 -17.52 11.12
C GLU A 532 -4.00 -16.02 11.10
N ALA A 533 -3.29 -15.21 10.31
CA ALA A 533 -3.54 -13.78 10.21
C ALA A 533 -5.00 -13.47 9.79
N ASN A 534 -5.57 -14.31 8.91
CA ASN A 534 -6.96 -14.22 8.46
C ASN A 534 -7.99 -14.74 9.50
N ASN A 535 -7.54 -15.49 10.51
CA ASN A 535 -8.38 -15.93 11.63
C ASN A 535 -8.46 -14.89 12.76
N GLU A 536 -7.42 -14.08 12.96
CA GLU A 536 -7.34 -13.11 14.06
C GLU A 536 -7.81 -11.69 13.68
N GLY A 537 -7.86 -11.35 12.39
CA GLY A 537 -8.24 -10.00 11.89
C GLY A 537 -9.70 -9.56 12.09
N GLY A 538 -10.54 -10.33 12.78
CA GLY A 538 -11.92 -9.96 13.06
C GLY A 538 -12.05 -9.09 14.32
N PHE A 539 -12.50 -7.83 14.20
CA PHE A 539 -12.92 -7.01 15.35
C PHE A 539 -13.92 -7.81 16.22
N PHE A 540 -13.51 -8.18 17.43
CA PHE A 540 -14.26 -9.04 18.37
C PHE A 540 -14.53 -10.50 17.93
N GLY A 541 -13.73 -11.08 17.02
CA GLY A 541 -13.93 -12.46 16.54
C GLY A 541 -15.10 -12.62 15.56
N LEU A 542 -15.66 -11.50 15.07
CA LEU A 542 -16.66 -11.47 14.00
C LEU A 542 -15.96 -11.15 12.68
N GLY A 543 -15.49 -12.19 11.98
CA GLY A 543 -14.79 -12.06 10.70
C GLY A 543 -13.74 -13.12 10.42
N ALA A 544 -13.38 -13.94 11.42
CA ALA A 544 -12.43 -15.04 11.28
C ALA A 544 -12.85 -15.95 10.11
N ARG A 545 -12.00 -16.02 9.08
CA ARG A 545 -12.17 -16.99 8.00
C ARG A 545 -11.38 -18.24 8.37
N PRO A 546 -12.05 -19.39 8.54
CA PRO A 546 -11.35 -20.63 8.88
C PRO A 546 -10.36 -20.97 7.76
N ARG A 547 -9.20 -21.54 8.16
CA ARG A 547 -8.13 -21.99 7.26
C ARG A 547 -8.71 -22.72 6.05
N THR A 548 -8.30 -22.33 4.85
CA THR A 548 -8.83 -22.96 3.63
C THR A 548 -8.07 -24.25 3.28
N PRO A 549 -8.69 -25.15 2.51
CA PRO A 549 -8.01 -26.37 2.04
C PRO A 549 -6.75 -26.08 1.21
N ARG A 550 -6.69 -24.91 0.56
CA ARG A 550 -5.53 -24.50 -0.26
C ARG A 550 -4.36 -24.04 0.59
N GLU A 551 -4.61 -23.18 1.59
CA GLU A 551 -3.59 -22.80 2.58
C GLU A 551 -3.05 -24.04 3.30
N SER A 552 -3.94 -24.95 3.71
CA SER A 552 -3.55 -26.21 4.37
C SER A 552 -2.64 -27.06 3.48
N ALA A 553 -2.96 -27.19 2.19
CA ALA A 553 -2.13 -27.90 1.23
C ALA A 553 -0.77 -27.23 0.99
N ALA A 554 -0.72 -25.89 0.95
CA ALA A 554 0.52 -25.13 0.82
C ALA A 554 1.43 -25.32 2.05
N MET A 555 0.85 -25.29 3.25
CA MET A 555 1.58 -25.57 4.50
C MET A 555 2.14 -26.99 4.54
N GLU A 556 1.35 -27.99 4.13
CA GLU A 556 1.81 -29.37 4.01
C GLU A 556 2.96 -29.50 3.00
N ALA A 557 2.88 -28.78 1.87
CA ALA A 557 3.94 -28.75 0.86
C ALA A 557 5.24 -28.13 1.41
N VAL A 558 5.16 -27.03 2.16
CA VAL A 558 6.33 -26.43 2.86
C VAL A 558 6.93 -27.41 3.86
N ALA A 559 6.09 -28.06 4.69
CA ALA A 559 6.54 -29.04 5.68
C ALA A 559 7.19 -30.29 5.05
N ALA A 560 6.71 -30.69 3.87
CA ALA A 560 7.28 -31.76 3.06
C ALA A 560 8.62 -31.35 2.44
N ALA A 561 8.68 -30.19 1.77
CA ALA A 561 9.90 -29.68 1.15
C ALA A 561 11.03 -29.43 2.16
N ALA A 562 10.68 -29.07 3.39
CA ALA A 562 11.64 -28.90 4.47
C ALA A 562 12.35 -30.22 4.85
N ARG A 563 11.86 -31.40 4.45
CA ARG A 563 12.53 -32.70 4.68
C ARG A 563 13.65 -32.88 3.65
N PRO A 564 14.93 -32.99 4.05
CA PRO A 564 16.00 -33.29 3.10
C PRO A 564 15.94 -34.71 2.55
N ASP A 565 15.21 -35.62 3.20
CA ASP A 565 15.11 -37.05 2.83
C ASP A 565 13.84 -37.40 2.00
N ALA A 566 13.08 -36.40 1.54
CA ALA A 566 11.81 -36.60 0.82
C ALA A 566 11.95 -36.59 -0.70
#